data_AF-A0A1X0NXW9-F1
#
_entry.id   AF-A0A1X0NXW9-F1
#
_cell.length_a   1.000
_cell.length_b   1.000
_cell.length_c   1.000
_cell.angle_alpha   90.00
_cell.angle_beta   90.00
_cell.angle_gamma   90.00
#
_symmetry.space_group_name_H-M   'P 1'
#
loop_
_entity.id
_entity.type
_entity.pdbx_description
1 polymer ?
#
loop_
_entity_poly.entity_id
_entity_poly.type
_entity_poly.pdbx_seq_one_letter_code
_entity_poly.pdbx_strand_id
1 'polypeptide(L)'
;MEDPATLLSKLTVQEKADLCGGADAWHTHAVNRLGVPQLYLTDGPNGLRLFWANEKDTVDIASLSTTCFPTAVCMASTWNRELIHKVGSALAEECQAHDVAVLL
;
A
#
# COMPACT_ATOMS: atom_id res chain seq x y z
N MET A 1 11.67 9.73 -14.84
CA MET A 1 12.08 8.50 -14.12
C MET A 1 12.92 7.70 -15.08
N GLU A 2 14.06 7.17 -14.61
CA GLU A 2 14.88 6.28 -15.44
C GLU A 2 14.10 4.99 -15.72
N ASP A 3 14.33 4.36 -16.87
CA ASP A 3 13.59 3.13 -17.20
C ASP A 3 14.02 1.98 -16.27
N PRO A 4 13.12 1.01 -15.98
CA PRO A 4 13.41 -0.08 -15.04
C PRO A 4 14.62 -0.93 -15.42
N ALA A 5 14.91 -1.13 -16.71
CA ALA A 5 16.03 -1.97 -17.13
C ALA A 5 17.38 -1.28 -16.86
N THR A 6 17.46 0.02 -17.13
CA THR A 6 18.63 0.84 -16.80
C THR A 6 18.83 0.91 -15.28
N LEU A 7 17.76 1.11 -14.51
CA LEU A 7 17.83 1.10 -13.04
C LEU A 7 18.35 -0.25 -12.51
N LEU A 8 17.82 -1.36 -13.04
CA LEU A 8 18.22 -2.73 -12.66
C LEU A 8 19.71 -3.01 -12.94
N SER A 9 20.27 -2.40 -13.98
CA SER A 9 21.70 -2.53 -14.31
C SER A 9 22.63 -1.85 -13.29
N LYS A 10 22.13 -0.82 -12.59
CA LYS A 10 22.89 -0.03 -11.61
C LYS A 10 22.79 -0.57 -10.18
N LEU A 11 21.89 -1.52 -9.92
CA LEU A 11 21.72 -2.16 -8.62
C LEU A 11 22.85 -3.16 -8.36
N THR A 12 23.36 -3.14 -7.14
CA THR A 12 24.20 -4.21 -6.59
C THR A 12 23.39 -5.49 -6.40
N VAL A 13 24.08 -6.62 -6.23
CA VAL A 13 23.41 -7.90 -5.93
C VAL A 13 22.62 -7.81 -4.61
N GLN A 14 23.16 -7.11 -3.61
CA GLN A 14 22.47 -6.92 -2.33
C GLN A 14 21.19 -6.09 -2.50
N GLU A 15 21.26 -4.92 -3.18
CA GLU A 15 20.08 -4.09 -3.43
C GLU A 15 18.99 -4.85 -4.23
N LYS A 16 19.38 -5.76 -5.15
CA LYS A 16 18.44 -6.64 -5.85
C LYS A 16 17.77 -7.64 -4.93
N ALA A 17 18.52 -8.25 -4.01
CA ALA A 17 17.99 -9.20 -3.04
C ALA A 17 17.04 -8.50 -2.06
N ASP A 18 17.41 -7.33 -1.57
CA ASP A 18 16.62 -6.53 -0.63
C ASP A 18 15.26 -6.14 -1.24
N LEU A 19 15.23 -5.71 -2.52
CA LEU A 19 13.98 -5.36 -3.22
C LEU A 19 13.00 -6.53 -3.43
N CYS A 20 13.43 -7.77 -3.19
CA CYS A 20 12.55 -8.95 -3.20
C CYS A 20 11.88 -9.24 -1.85
N GLY A 21 12.20 -8.46 -0.81
CA GLY A 21 11.62 -8.57 0.52
C GLY A 21 10.98 -7.27 1.01
N GLY A 22 10.23 -7.36 2.11
CA GLY A 22 9.81 -6.19 2.87
C GLY A 22 10.94 -5.71 3.77
N ALA A 23 11.14 -4.39 3.84
CA ALA A 23 12.00 -3.77 4.84
C ALA A 23 11.43 -3.94 6.26
N ASP A 24 10.10 -3.98 6.33
CA ASP A 24 9.31 -4.42 7.48
C ASP A 24 8.01 -5.07 6.98
N ALA A 25 7.02 -5.23 7.86
CA ALA A 25 5.73 -5.85 7.52
C ALA A 25 4.91 -5.08 6.47
N TRP A 26 5.19 -3.79 6.26
CA TRP A 26 4.35 -2.87 5.49
C TRP A 26 5.11 -2.04 4.46
N HIS A 27 6.45 -2.06 4.46
CA HIS A 27 7.25 -1.21 3.60
C HIS A 27 8.22 -1.99 2.71
N THR A 28 8.45 -1.50 1.50
CA THR A 28 9.55 -1.99 0.64
C THR A 28 10.91 -1.45 1.09
N HIS A 29 11.99 -2.06 0.61
CA HIS A 29 13.31 -1.46 0.70
C HIS A 29 13.44 -0.24 -0.24
N ALA A 30 14.06 0.83 0.25
CA ALA A 30 14.50 1.97 -0.58
C ALA A 30 15.91 1.74 -1.13
N VAL A 31 16.20 2.32 -2.30
CA VAL A 31 17.56 2.44 -2.85
C VAL A 31 17.85 3.92 -3.11
N ASN A 32 18.17 4.64 -2.03
CA ASN A 32 18.32 6.11 -2.04
C ASN A 32 19.34 6.62 -3.07
N ARG A 33 20.46 5.89 -3.28
CA ARG A 33 21.51 6.26 -4.26
C ARG A 33 20.97 6.31 -5.69
N LEU A 34 19.94 5.53 -6.00
CA LEU A 34 19.31 5.46 -7.31
C LEU A 34 17.91 6.11 -7.34
N GLY A 35 17.51 6.78 -6.27
CA GLY A 35 16.21 7.44 -6.18
C GLY A 35 15.01 6.49 -6.15
N VAL A 36 15.18 5.23 -5.73
CA VAL A 36 14.07 4.29 -5.54
C VAL A 36 13.49 4.52 -4.15
N PRO A 37 12.25 5.02 -4.03
CA PRO A 37 11.65 5.29 -2.74
C PRO A 37 11.24 4.00 -2.03
N GLN A 38 11.11 4.08 -0.72
CA GLN A 38 10.35 3.11 0.06
C GLN A 38 8.86 3.35 -0.20
N LEU A 39 8.12 2.27 -0.44
CA LEU A 39 6.68 2.30 -0.63
C LEU A 39 6.00 1.78 0.63
N TYR A 40 4.91 2.43 1.05
CA TYR A 40 4.03 1.94 2.10
C TYR A 40 2.87 1.16 1.47
N LEU A 41 2.68 -0.06 1.96
CA LEU A 41 1.62 -0.98 1.59
C LEU A 41 0.84 -1.33 2.84
N THR A 42 -0.49 -1.34 2.76
CA THR A 42 -1.32 -1.76 3.89
C THR A 42 -2.60 -2.40 3.40
N ASP A 43 -3.28 -3.09 4.30
CA ASP A 43 -4.53 -3.73 3.99
C ASP A 43 -5.59 -2.74 3.55
N GLY A 44 -6.38 -3.22 2.59
CA GLY A 44 -7.76 -3.52 2.92
C GLY A 44 -8.63 -3.83 1.69
N PRO A 45 -9.46 -4.89 1.73
CA PRO A 45 -10.43 -5.17 0.67
C PRO A 45 -11.70 -4.31 0.75
N ASN A 46 -11.95 -3.66 1.88
CA ASN A 46 -13.17 -2.88 2.14
C ASN A 46 -12.92 -1.61 2.97
N GLY A 47 -11.74 -1.03 2.89
CA GLY A 47 -11.37 0.19 3.62
C GLY A 47 -9.89 0.23 3.91
N LEU A 48 -9.29 1.41 3.89
CA LEU A 48 -7.87 1.59 4.18
C LEU A 48 -7.61 1.32 5.67
N ARG A 49 -6.63 0.47 5.98
CA ARG A 49 -6.26 0.18 7.38
C ARG A 49 -4.93 0.86 7.74
N LEU A 50 -4.98 1.88 8.59
CA LEU A 50 -3.79 2.61 9.05
C LEU A 50 -3.55 2.39 10.54
N PHE A 51 -2.28 2.35 10.92
CA PHE A 51 -1.84 2.24 12.32
C PHE A 51 -1.33 3.60 12.82
N TRP A 52 -1.44 3.88 14.13
CA TRP A 52 -0.79 5.07 14.71
C TRP A 52 0.73 4.93 14.70
N ALA A 53 1.42 6.01 14.33
CA ALA A 53 2.88 6.06 14.12
C ALA A 53 3.76 5.75 15.36
N ASN A 54 3.19 5.59 16.55
CA ASN A 54 3.94 5.45 17.80
C ASN A 54 3.94 4.04 18.40
N GLU A 55 3.23 3.08 17.81
CA GLU A 55 3.15 1.73 18.35
C GLU A 55 3.91 0.77 17.43
N LYS A 56 5.21 0.65 17.73
CA LYS A 56 6.03 -0.47 17.25
C LYS A 56 5.43 -1.77 17.81
N ASP A 57 5.04 -2.66 16.91
CA ASP A 57 4.97 -4.11 17.14
C ASP A 57 3.82 -4.66 18.01
N THR A 58 2.65 -4.02 18.03
CA THR A 58 1.45 -4.65 18.60
C THR A 58 0.33 -4.75 17.57
N VAL A 59 -0.35 -5.89 17.52
CA VAL A 59 -1.48 -6.14 16.59
C VAL A 59 -2.78 -5.51 17.12
N ASP A 60 -2.68 -4.71 18.19
CA ASP A 60 -3.81 -4.28 19.04
C ASP A 60 -4.00 -2.75 19.08
N ILE A 61 -3.48 -2.08 18.04
CA ILE A 61 -3.41 -0.62 18.00
C ILE A 61 -4.67 -0.06 17.35
N ALA A 62 -5.25 0.97 17.96
CA ALA A 62 -6.31 1.76 17.36
C ALA A 62 -5.97 2.13 15.90
N SER A 63 -6.92 2.05 14.99
CA SER A 63 -6.68 2.53 13.62
C SER A 63 -6.90 4.04 13.56
N LEU A 64 -6.23 4.72 12.62
CA LEU A 64 -6.77 6.02 12.20
C LEU A 64 -8.17 5.81 11.63
N SER A 65 -9.02 6.82 11.80
CA SER A 65 -10.40 6.75 11.29
C SER A 65 -10.37 6.85 9.77
N THR A 66 -10.71 5.75 9.11
CA THR A 66 -10.87 5.63 7.66
C THR A 66 -12.28 5.15 7.31
N THR A 67 -12.64 5.22 6.04
CA THR A 67 -13.95 4.77 5.57
C THR A 67 -14.03 3.25 5.53
N CYS A 68 -14.90 2.68 6.36
CA CYS A 68 -15.22 1.25 6.33
C CYS A 68 -16.37 0.99 5.36
N PHE A 69 -16.06 0.41 4.19
CA PHE A 69 -17.03 0.02 3.18
C PHE A 69 -17.67 -1.35 3.50
N PRO A 70 -18.85 -1.64 2.92
CA PRO A 70 -19.42 -2.98 3.00
C PRO A 70 -18.44 -4.04 2.47
N THR A 71 -18.45 -5.22 3.09
CA THR A 71 -17.59 -6.33 2.67
C THR A 71 -17.87 -6.75 1.22
N ALA A 72 -16.91 -7.45 0.60
CA ALA A 72 -17.01 -7.87 -0.79
C ALA A 72 -18.31 -8.63 -1.13
N VAL A 73 -18.83 -9.46 -0.22
CA VAL A 73 -20.11 -10.17 -0.42
C VAL A 73 -21.31 -9.22 -0.45
N CYS A 74 -21.32 -8.19 0.39
CA CYS A 74 -22.36 -7.16 0.37
C CYS A 74 -22.26 -6.29 -0.89
N MET A 75 -21.04 -5.91 -1.28
CA MET A 75 -20.80 -5.16 -2.51
C MET A 75 -21.18 -5.96 -3.75
N ALA A 76 -20.85 -7.26 -3.81
CA ALA A 76 -21.24 -8.14 -4.91
C ALA A 76 -22.76 -8.30 -5.02
N SER A 77 -23.47 -8.28 -3.88
CA SER A 77 -24.93 -8.36 -3.85
C SER A 77 -25.63 -7.15 -4.51
N THR A 78 -24.89 -6.07 -4.79
CA THR A 78 -25.42 -4.93 -5.57
C THR A 78 -25.50 -5.23 -7.06
N TRP A 79 -24.73 -6.21 -7.56
CA TRP A 79 -24.54 -6.51 -8.99
C TRP A 79 -24.19 -5.28 -9.84
N ASN A 80 -23.57 -4.27 -9.23
CA ASN A 80 -23.36 -2.96 -9.84
C ASN A 80 -21.86 -2.65 -10.00
N ARG A 81 -21.35 -2.84 -11.23
CA ARG A 81 -19.95 -2.55 -11.58
C ARG A 81 -19.59 -1.07 -11.45
N GLU A 82 -20.50 -0.17 -11.77
CA GLU A 82 -20.25 1.27 -11.66
C GLU A 82 -20.09 1.69 -10.20
N LEU A 83 -20.92 1.13 -9.31
CA LEU A 83 -20.79 1.35 -7.87
C LEU A 83 -19.45 0.82 -7.33
N ILE A 84 -19.02 -0.37 -7.75
CA ILE A 84 -17.72 -0.94 -7.35
C ILE A 84 -16.58 -0.03 -7.81
N HIS A 85 -16.64 0.51 -9.03
CA HIS A 85 -15.65 1.47 -9.51
C HIS A 85 -15.62 2.74 -8.65
N LYS A 86 -16.78 3.29 -8.29
CA LYS A 86 -16.87 4.48 -7.41
C LYS A 86 -16.24 4.22 -6.04
N VAL A 87 -16.48 3.05 -5.45
CA VAL A 87 -15.84 2.65 -4.20
C VAL A 87 -14.33 2.51 -4.37
N GLY A 88 -13.85 1.91 -5.47
CA GLY A 88 -12.43 1.84 -5.78
C GLY A 88 -11.76 3.20 -5.92
N SER A 89 -12.42 4.18 -6.55
CA SER A 89 -11.93 5.56 -6.63
C SER A 89 -11.84 6.21 -5.25
N ALA A 90 -12.86 6.06 -4.41
CA ALA A 90 -12.85 6.59 -3.05
C ALA A 90 -11.74 5.97 -2.18
N LEU A 91 -11.51 4.65 -2.30
CA LEU A 91 -10.40 3.97 -1.63
C LEU A 91 -9.04 4.54 -2.08
N ALA A 92 -8.86 4.78 -3.38
CA ALA A 92 -7.63 5.35 -3.92
C ALA A 92 -7.39 6.80 -3.44
N GLU A 93 -8.44 7.61 -3.37
CA GLU A 93 -8.36 8.98 -2.82
C GLU A 93 -7.91 8.97 -1.35
N GLU A 94 -8.48 8.07 -0.53
CA GLU A 94 -8.08 7.91 0.87
C GLU A 94 -6.63 7.42 1.00
N CYS A 95 -6.19 6.48 0.15
CA CYS A 95 -4.78 6.04 0.10
C CYS A 95 -3.83 7.19 -0.22
N GLN A 96 -4.15 8.01 -1.22
CA GLN A 96 -3.35 9.17 -1.61
C GLN A 96 -3.27 10.23 -0.50
N ALA A 97 -4.37 10.45 0.22
CA ALA A 97 -4.41 11.37 1.35
C ALA A 97 -3.52 10.94 2.53
N HIS A 98 -3.14 9.65 2.57
CA HIS A 98 -2.35 9.03 3.64
C HIS A 98 -1.00 8.48 3.16
N ASP A 99 -0.52 8.88 1.98
CA ASP A 99 0.77 8.45 1.40
C ASP A 99 0.94 6.91 1.29
N VAL A 100 -0.17 6.20 1.08
CA VAL A 100 -0.18 4.74 0.85
C VAL A 100 -0.03 4.48 -0.65
N ALA A 101 1.02 3.75 -1.02
CA ALA A 101 1.32 3.46 -2.42
C ALA A 101 0.52 2.28 -2.97
N VAL A 102 0.22 1.28 -2.13
CA VAL A 102 -0.52 0.08 -2.52
C VAL A 102 -1.50 -0.33 -1.43
N LEU A 103 -2.76 -0.55 -1.83
CA LEU A 103 -3.80 -1.15 -1.00
C LEU A 103 -3.92 -2.65 -1.33
N LEU A 104 -3.91 -3.51 -0.32
CA LEU A 104 -3.97 -4.98 -0.44
C LEU A 104 -5.39 -5.55 -0.35
#